data_AF-A0A964AS35-F1
#
_entry.id   AF-A0A964AS35-F1
#
_cell.length_a   1.000
_cell.length_b   1.000
_cell.length_c   1.000
_cell.angle_alpha   90.00
_cell.angle_beta   90.00
_cell.angle_gamma   90.00
#
_symmetry.space_group_name_H-M   'P 1'
#
loop_
_entity.id
_entity.type
_entity.pdbx_description
1 polymer ?
#
loop_
_entity_poly.entity_id
_entity_poly.type
_entity_poly.pdbx_seq_one_letter_code
_entity_poly.pdbx_strand_id
1 'polypeptide(L)'
;MPEITYENVKPLITGVETQGRTVRVAFTCPVSGATLESSYTLPRDNSTSSQIATRAKRSFFNQVRWSIARSVRRALGYGFVGRIVGDVISGAVDGVARDAANSTSVSKDEEQTAAVEAFKRIARQWAWDDRNSRWITTQAARDTLSAFDQQIAAAPIAAAYDRSVAARMLVEVSSADGRITRDEEAFLLEFLDPEVGTPQDLAQRPPLSDAELNETSGGAVRETLLMLAWALALCDEDLAESETERLGAYARGLRLNPRQADAAKERAQLHILDQVLDRIVHFGGALDARAREQVQSAAARLGMSAAQAEVAEARFQKRRGMF
;
A
#
# COMPACT_ATOMS: atom_id res chain seq x y z
N MET A 1 0.71 -11.40 -4.64
CA MET A 1 1.99 -11.76 -3.98
C MET A 1 2.87 -12.37 -5.04
N PRO A 2 4.12 -11.91 -5.23
CA PRO A 2 5.00 -12.47 -6.26
C PRO A 2 5.45 -13.88 -5.88
N GLU A 3 5.91 -14.62 -6.87
CA GLU A 3 6.54 -15.91 -6.69
C GLU A 3 7.82 -15.78 -5.85
N ILE A 4 7.99 -16.66 -4.86
CA ILE A 4 9.18 -16.71 -4.02
C ILE A 4 10.27 -17.42 -4.81
N THR A 5 11.17 -16.64 -5.41
CA THR A 5 12.32 -17.12 -6.16
C THR A 5 13.63 -16.83 -5.43
N TYR A 6 14.70 -17.53 -5.78
CA TYR A 6 16.01 -17.31 -5.17
C TYR A 6 16.50 -15.87 -5.38
N GLU A 7 16.28 -15.27 -6.57
CA GLU A 7 16.70 -13.89 -6.83
C GLU A 7 16.10 -12.87 -5.87
N ASN A 8 14.84 -13.05 -5.49
CA ASN A 8 14.14 -12.12 -4.63
C ASN A 8 14.50 -12.32 -3.15
N VAL A 9 14.92 -13.53 -2.78
CA VAL A 9 15.30 -13.91 -1.41
C VAL A 9 16.79 -13.69 -1.15
N LYS A 10 17.65 -13.86 -2.15
CA LYS A 10 19.11 -13.75 -2.08
C LYS A 10 19.61 -12.49 -1.39
N PRO A 11 19.07 -11.27 -1.65
CA PRO A 11 19.53 -10.04 -0.98
C PRO A 11 19.30 -10.03 0.54
N LEU A 12 18.42 -10.89 1.05
CA LEU A 12 18.11 -10.98 2.47
C LEU A 12 19.05 -11.92 3.22
N ILE A 13 19.74 -12.83 2.51
CA ILE A 13 20.54 -13.88 3.13
C ILE A 13 21.80 -13.26 3.74
N THR A 14 21.92 -13.32 5.05
CA THR A 14 23.09 -12.83 5.80
C THR A 14 23.98 -13.94 6.33
N GLY A 15 23.43 -15.16 6.47
CA GLY A 15 24.19 -16.33 6.87
C GLY A 15 23.61 -17.61 6.29
N VAL A 16 24.48 -18.52 5.87
CA VAL A 16 24.12 -19.88 5.43
C VAL A 16 25.06 -20.84 6.16
N GLU A 17 24.49 -21.77 6.92
CA GLU A 17 25.23 -22.82 7.59
C GLU A 17 24.72 -24.18 7.11
N THR A 18 25.62 -24.97 6.52
CA THR A 18 25.29 -26.29 5.97
C THR A 18 25.79 -27.39 6.90
N GLN A 19 24.86 -28.20 7.43
CA GLN A 19 25.15 -29.36 8.28
C GLN A 19 24.56 -30.62 7.62
N GLY A 20 25.39 -31.37 6.90
CA GLY A 20 24.94 -32.51 6.09
C GLY A 20 24.04 -32.03 4.95
N ARG A 21 22.77 -32.50 4.90
CA ARG A 21 21.75 -32.05 3.93
C ARG A 21 20.80 -30.99 4.50
N THR A 22 21.02 -30.55 5.74
CA THR A 22 20.24 -29.49 6.36
C THR A 22 20.97 -28.18 6.17
N VAL A 23 20.30 -27.22 5.54
CA VAL A 23 20.79 -25.86 5.35
C VAL A 23 20.02 -24.96 6.31
N ARG A 24 20.73 -24.27 7.19
CA ARG A 24 20.20 -23.19 8.03
C ARG A 24 20.50 -21.88 7.34
N VAL A 25 19.50 -21.00 7.25
CA VAL A 25 19.62 -19.71 6.58
C VAL A 25 19.09 -18.63 7.50
N ALA A 26 19.91 -17.60 7.70
CA ALA A 26 19.53 -16.36 8.37
C ALA A 26 19.15 -15.31 7.33
N PHE A 27 17.97 -14.72 7.49
CA PHE A 27 17.43 -13.69 6.62
C PHE A 27 17.30 -12.38 7.40
N THR A 28 17.95 -11.31 6.95
CA THR A 28 17.87 -9.99 7.58
C THR A 28 17.00 -9.04 6.76
N CYS A 29 16.07 -8.36 7.43
CA CYS A 29 15.22 -7.38 6.81
C CYS A 29 16.03 -6.11 6.47
N PRO A 30 16.05 -5.65 5.21
CA PRO A 30 16.85 -4.50 4.81
C PRO A 30 16.34 -3.17 5.37
N VAL A 31 15.12 -3.14 5.92
CA VAL A 31 14.50 -1.93 6.48
C VAL A 31 14.60 -1.90 8.00
N SER A 32 14.20 -2.97 8.68
CA SER A 32 14.20 -3.02 10.14
C SER A 32 15.49 -3.56 10.75
N GLY A 33 16.37 -4.19 9.97
CA GLY A 33 17.53 -4.92 10.48
C GLY A 33 17.18 -6.20 11.26
N ALA A 34 15.90 -6.56 11.37
CA ALA A 34 15.47 -7.76 12.07
C ALA A 34 15.94 -9.01 11.32
N THR A 35 16.53 -9.96 12.04
CA THR A 35 17.01 -11.24 11.49
C THR A 35 16.07 -12.37 11.90
N LEU A 36 15.68 -13.18 10.92
CA LEU A 36 14.86 -14.39 11.11
C LEU A 36 15.61 -15.59 10.56
N GLU A 37 15.66 -16.66 11.34
CA GLU A 37 16.33 -17.90 10.97
C GLU A 37 15.31 -18.97 10.57
N SER A 38 15.66 -19.75 9.56
CA SER A 38 14.90 -20.93 9.15
C SER A 38 15.85 -22.00 8.67
N SER A 39 15.38 -23.23 8.61
CA SER A 39 16.17 -24.34 8.08
C SER A 39 15.34 -25.21 7.17
N TYR A 40 16.01 -25.85 6.22
CA TYR A 40 15.41 -26.82 5.31
C TYR A 40 16.36 -28.00 5.10
N THR A 41 15.79 -29.21 5.11
CA THR A 41 16.53 -30.45 4.84
C THR A 41 16.18 -30.90 3.44
N LEU A 42 17.20 -30.97 2.57
CA LEU A 42 17.01 -31.25 1.15
C LEU A 42 16.64 -32.73 0.91
N PRO A 43 15.46 -33.03 0.32
CA PRO A 43 15.24 -34.33 -0.30
C PRO A 43 16.22 -34.52 -1.46
N ARG A 44 16.59 -35.77 -1.79
CA ARG A 44 17.39 -36.06 -2.99
C ARG A 44 16.43 -36.11 -4.18
N ASP A 45 16.39 -35.07 -5.01
CA ASP A 45 16.28 -35.22 -6.47
C ASP A 45 16.31 -33.90 -7.27
N ASN A 46 16.49 -34.09 -8.58
CA ASN A 46 16.88 -33.15 -9.62
C ASN A 46 15.71 -32.34 -10.23
N SER A 47 15.87 -31.01 -10.32
CA SER A 47 15.64 -30.17 -11.53
C SER A 47 15.38 -28.69 -11.21
N THR A 48 15.83 -27.82 -12.12
CA THR A 48 15.98 -26.36 -12.05
C THR A 48 15.12 -25.67 -13.12
N SER A 49 14.63 -24.45 -12.87
CA SER A 49 14.74 -23.28 -13.79
C SER A 49 13.76 -22.14 -13.41
N SER A 50 13.92 -20.99 -14.06
CA SER A 50 13.97 -19.64 -13.45
C SER A 50 13.06 -18.58 -14.11
N GLN A 51 12.71 -17.56 -13.31
CA GLN A 51 12.60 -16.09 -13.56
C GLN A 51 11.75 -15.49 -14.71
N ILE A 52 11.20 -14.29 -14.46
CA ILE A 52 11.37 -13.03 -15.26
C ILE A 52 10.69 -11.83 -14.55
N ALA A 53 11.19 -10.61 -14.83
CA ALA A 53 10.85 -9.33 -14.21
C ALA A 53 10.34 -8.23 -15.19
N THR A 54 9.58 -7.26 -14.64
CA THR A 54 9.38 -5.82 -15.00
C THR A 54 8.92 -5.41 -16.42
N ARG A 55 8.25 -4.29 -16.73
CA ARG A 55 8.22 -2.88 -16.23
C ARG A 55 7.09 -2.10 -16.97
N ALA A 56 6.66 -0.90 -16.51
CA ALA A 56 6.42 0.34 -17.32
C ALA A 56 5.69 1.48 -16.53
N LYS A 57 5.80 2.75 -17.00
CA LYS A 57 5.32 4.02 -16.38
C LYS A 57 4.59 4.98 -17.37
N ARG A 58 3.71 5.88 -16.87
CA ARG A 58 3.06 7.05 -17.58
C ARG A 58 2.78 8.28 -16.64
N SER A 59 1.85 9.20 -16.96
CA SER A 59 1.68 10.66 -16.61
C SER A 59 1.77 11.21 -15.14
N PHE A 60 1.94 12.55 -14.95
CA PHE A 60 2.27 13.30 -13.70
C PHE A 60 1.26 13.26 -12.54
N PHE A 61 0.11 13.94 -12.68
CA PHE A 61 -0.91 14.01 -11.62
C PHE A 61 -2.05 13.02 -11.79
N ASN A 62 -2.37 12.63 -13.03
CA ASN A 62 -3.32 11.56 -13.26
C ASN A 62 -2.88 10.31 -12.47
N GLN A 63 -1.58 10.03 -12.37
CA GLN A 63 -1.06 8.89 -11.58
C GLN A 63 -1.18 9.01 -10.05
N VAL A 64 -1.21 10.22 -9.49
CA VAL A 64 -1.45 10.42 -8.04
C VAL A 64 -2.91 10.12 -7.73
N ARG A 65 -3.83 10.59 -8.57
CA ARG A 65 -5.23 10.14 -8.56
C ARG A 65 -5.30 8.60 -8.61
N TRP A 66 -4.57 7.96 -9.53
CA TRP A 66 -4.52 6.47 -9.62
C TRP A 66 -3.90 5.74 -8.42
N SER A 67 -3.10 6.39 -7.56
CA SER A 67 -2.57 5.75 -6.35
C SER A 67 -3.56 5.82 -5.19
N ILE A 68 -4.29 6.94 -5.07
CA ILE A 68 -5.39 7.10 -4.10
C ILE A 68 -6.50 6.09 -4.39
N ALA A 69 -6.90 5.94 -5.66
CA ALA A 69 -7.91 4.95 -6.07
C ALA A 69 -7.59 3.53 -5.58
N ARG A 70 -6.31 3.14 -5.55
CA ARG A 70 -5.87 1.83 -5.03
C ARG A 70 -5.98 1.71 -3.52
N SER A 71 -5.59 2.74 -2.77
CA SER A 71 -5.75 2.74 -1.32
C SER A 71 -7.23 2.76 -0.93
N VAL A 72 -8.07 3.46 -1.69
CA VAL A 72 -9.49 3.52 -1.37
C VAL A 72 -10.27 2.28 -1.79
N ARG A 73 -9.96 1.61 -2.90
CA ARG A 73 -10.54 0.30 -3.18
C ARG A 73 -10.30 -0.70 -2.04
N ARG A 74 -9.12 -0.65 -1.42
CA ARG A 74 -8.84 -1.43 -0.19
C ARG A 74 -9.71 -0.98 0.98
N ALA A 75 -9.91 0.33 1.17
CA ALA A 75 -10.78 0.87 2.21
C ALA A 75 -12.25 0.46 2.04
N LEU A 76 -12.74 0.45 0.80
CA LEU A 76 -14.12 0.10 0.45
C LEU A 76 -14.34 -1.43 0.33
N GLY A 77 -13.28 -2.23 0.49
CA GLY A 77 -13.36 -3.70 0.42
C GLY A 77 -13.46 -4.27 -1.00
N TYR A 78 -13.36 -3.44 -2.05
CA TYR A 78 -13.37 -3.90 -3.44
C TYR A 78 -11.97 -4.35 -3.86
N GLY A 79 -11.63 -5.61 -3.53
CA GLY A 79 -10.51 -6.34 -4.11
C GLY A 79 -9.46 -6.85 -3.12
N PHE A 80 -9.72 -8.01 -2.50
CA PHE A 80 -8.87 -9.24 -2.44
C PHE A 80 -9.52 -10.22 -1.45
N VAL A 81 -10.71 -10.73 -1.78
CA VAL A 81 -11.32 -11.88 -1.09
C VAL A 81 -11.53 -12.95 -2.16
N GLY A 82 -10.88 -14.11 -2.02
CA GLY A 82 -11.22 -15.30 -2.79
C GLY A 82 -10.05 -16.06 -3.44
N ARG A 83 -9.25 -16.75 -2.63
CA ARG A 83 -8.91 -18.19 -2.76
C ARG A 83 -7.79 -18.57 -1.78
N ILE A 84 -8.18 -18.93 -0.55
CA ILE A 84 -7.47 -19.95 0.23
C ILE A 84 -8.49 -21.08 0.46
N VAL A 85 -8.33 -22.12 -0.36
CA VAL A 85 -8.84 -23.49 -0.23
C VAL A 85 -7.69 -24.30 -0.85
N GLY A 86 -6.94 -25.16 -0.17
CA GLY A 86 -7.31 -26.06 0.91
C GLY A 86 -7.71 -27.39 0.29
N ASP A 87 -6.73 -28.26 0.03
CA ASP A 87 -6.76 -29.74 0.02
C ASP A 87 -5.61 -30.29 -0.83
N VAL A 88 -5.04 -31.49 -0.65
CA VAL A 88 -4.90 -32.44 0.45
C VAL A 88 -3.76 -33.39 0.01
N ILE A 89 -3.12 -33.95 1.03
CA ILE A 89 -2.14 -35.02 1.16
C ILE A 89 -2.26 -36.22 0.20
N SER A 90 -1.12 -36.90 0.03
CA SER A 90 -0.85 -38.33 -0.23
C SER A 90 -0.88 -38.90 -1.66
N GLY A 91 0.30 -39.33 -2.10
CA GLY A 91 0.52 -40.41 -3.06
C GLY A 91 1.80 -41.17 -2.69
N ALA A 92 1.62 -42.44 -2.29
CA ALA A 92 2.55 -43.52 -1.92
C ALA A 92 3.97 -43.47 -2.55
N VAL A 93 5.09 -43.71 -1.85
CA VAL A 93 5.62 -44.96 -1.26
C VAL A 93 5.49 -46.20 -2.14
N ASP A 94 6.54 -46.54 -2.91
CA ASP A 94 7.17 -47.85 -2.84
C ASP A 94 8.53 -47.93 -3.55
N GLY A 95 9.48 -48.55 -2.86
CA GLY A 95 10.59 -49.34 -3.42
C GLY A 95 11.63 -48.68 -4.31
N VAL A 96 12.86 -48.52 -3.81
CA VAL A 96 13.96 -49.50 -4.00
C VAL A 96 15.25 -48.94 -3.38
N ALA A 97 15.90 -49.79 -2.59
CA ALA A 97 17.21 -49.57 -1.99
C ALA A 97 18.34 -49.86 -3.00
N ARG A 98 19.40 -49.04 -2.98
CA ARG A 98 20.77 -49.42 -2.56
C ARG A 98 21.83 -48.46 -3.12
N ASP A 99 22.73 -48.10 -2.20
CA ASP A 99 24.16 -47.81 -2.38
C ASP A 99 24.61 -46.77 -3.41
N ALA A 100 24.95 -45.57 -2.90
CA ALA A 100 26.21 -44.90 -3.24
C ALA A 100 26.52 -43.83 -2.17
N ALA A 101 27.54 -44.09 -1.36
CA ALA A 101 28.21 -43.08 -0.54
C ALA A 101 29.10 -42.20 -1.43
N ASN A 102 29.30 -40.96 -0.98
CA ASN A 102 30.26 -39.95 -1.43
C ASN A 102 29.83 -38.96 -2.53
N SER A 103 28.87 -38.11 -2.17
CA SER A 103 29.05 -36.66 -2.27
C SER A 103 28.21 -35.97 -1.18
N THR A 104 28.82 -35.70 -0.03
CA THR A 104 28.14 -35.11 1.15
C THR A 104 28.08 -33.59 1.09
N SER A 105 28.61 -32.97 0.05
CA SER A 105 28.56 -31.53 -0.17
C SER A 105 27.29 -31.17 -0.94
N VAL A 106 26.43 -30.36 -0.33
CA VAL A 106 25.26 -29.75 -0.98
C VAL A 106 25.76 -28.91 -2.17
N SER A 107 25.20 -29.13 -3.35
CA SER A 107 25.54 -28.32 -4.53
C SER A 107 25.00 -26.89 -4.37
N LYS A 108 25.57 -25.92 -5.09
CA LYS A 108 25.09 -24.53 -5.03
C LYS A 108 23.60 -24.42 -5.40
N ASP A 109 23.13 -25.21 -6.34
CA ASP A 109 21.72 -25.20 -6.76
C ASP A 109 20.80 -25.79 -5.68
N GLU A 110 21.27 -26.83 -4.99
CA GLU A 110 20.59 -27.37 -3.81
C GLU A 110 20.59 -26.36 -2.65
N GLU A 111 21.68 -25.61 -2.42
CA GLU A 111 21.70 -24.53 -1.41
C GLU A 111 20.71 -23.42 -1.74
N GLN A 112 20.60 -23.01 -3.01
CA GLN A 112 19.62 -22.02 -3.47
C GLN A 112 18.18 -22.51 -3.25
N THR A 113 17.92 -23.77 -3.60
CA THR A 113 16.62 -24.41 -3.40
C THR A 113 16.29 -24.49 -1.91
N ALA A 114 17.25 -24.90 -1.08
CA ALA A 114 17.08 -24.97 0.36
C ALA A 114 16.82 -23.60 0.97
N ALA A 115 17.47 -22.54 0.48
CA ALA A 115 17.22 -21.18 0.92
C ALA A 115 15.80 -20.71 0.57
N VAL A 116 15.33 -20.99 -0.65
CA VAL A 116 13.95 -20.68 -1.05
C VAL A 116 12.93 -21.43 -0.20
N GLU A 117 13.13 -22.73 0.03
CA GLU A 117 12.23 -23.55 0.83
C GLU A 117 12.26 -23.17 2.33
N ALA A 118 13.45 -22.84 2.86
CA ALA A 118 13.59 -22.30 4.21
C ALA A 118 12.85 -20.97 4.34
N PHE A 119 12.92 -20.09 3.34
CA PHE A 119 12.18 -18.83 3.33
C PHE A 119 10.66 -19.06 3.27
N LYS A 120 10.17 -19.99 2.43
CA LYS A 120 8.74 -20.35 2.34
C LYS A 120 8.14 -20.73 3.70
N ARG A 121 8.91 -21.42 4.57
CA ARG A 121 8.46 -21.79 5.93
C ARG A 121 8.19 -20.59 6.82
N ILE A 122 8.95 -19.51 6.66
CA ILE A 122 8.80 -18.26 7.43
C ILE A 122 8.07 -17.16 6.66
N ALA A 123 7.58 -17.44 5.44
CA ALA A 123 7.02 -16.42 4.54
C ALA A 123 5.85 -15.62 5.13
N ARG A 124 5.10 -16.18 6.10
CA ARG A 124 4.02 -15.46 6.80
C ARG A 124 4.52 -14.26 7.63
N GLN A 125 5.79 -14.28 8.02
CA GLN A 125 6.42 -13.19 8.77
C GLN A 125 6.98 -12.10 7.84
N TRP A 126 6.93 -12.32 6.53
CA TRP A 126 7.40 -11.42 5.50
C TRP A 126 6.22 -10.88 4.67
N ALA A 127 6.37 -9.67 4.16
CA ALA A 127 5.48 -9.05 3.19
C ALA A 127 6.32 -8.60 2.00
N TRP A 128 5.73 -8.70 0.81
CA TRP A 128 6.37 -8.17 -0.38
C TRP A 128 6.12 -6.66 -0.47
N ASP A 129 7.20 -5.88 -0.49
CA ASP A 129 7.17 -4.46 -0.80
C ASP A 129 7.15 -4.30 -2.32
N ASP A 130 5.95 -4.21 -2.89
CA ASP A 130 5.74 -4.00 -4.32
C ASP A 130 6.49 -2.77 -4.86
N ARG A 131 6.73 -1.75 -4.02
CA ARG A 131 7.33 -0.49 -4.46
C ARG A 131 8.83 -0.62 -4.69
N ASN A 132 9.52 -1.33 -3.82
CA ASN A 132 10.96 -1.56 -3.92
C ASN A 132 11.30 -2.95 -4.46
N SER A 133 10.28 -3.74 -4.84
CA SER A 133 10.41 -5.10 -5.36
C SER A 133 11.30 -5.97 -4.47
N ARG A 134 11.05 -5.94 -3.15
CA ARG A 134 11.84 -6.68 -2.15
C ARG A 134 10.96 -7.22 -1.04
N TRP A 135 11.43 -8.25 -0.37
CA TRP A 135 10.82 -8.76 0.85
C TRP A 135 11.22 -7.91 2.06
N ILE A 136 10.24 -7.57 2.89
CA ILE A 136 10.45 -6.93 4.20
C ILE A 136 9.65 -7.69 5.26
N THR A 137 10.01 -7.54 6.54
CA THR A 137 9.22 -8.17 7.60
C THR A 137 7.82 -7.54 7.63
N THR A 138 6.81 -8.31 8.03
CA THR A 138 5.43 -7.82 8.19
C THR A 138 5.34 -6.64 9.15
N GLN A 139 6.19 -6.62 10.18
CA GLN A 139 6.32 -5.47 11.09
C GLN A 139 6.89 -4.25 10.35
N ALA A 140 8.02 -4.40 9.65
CA ALA A 140 8.57 -3.32 8.83
C ALA A 140 7.56 -2.84 7.77
N ALA A 141 6.77 -3.74 7.19
CA ALA A 141 5.74 -3.38 6.24
C ALA A 141 4.69 -2.45 6.85
N ARG A 142 4.26 -2.70 8.10
CA ARG A 142 3.38 -1.78 8.82
C ARG A 142 4.05 -0.43 9.08
N ASP A 143 5.32 -0.44 9.45
CA ASP A 143 6.10 0.77 9.73
C ASP A 143 6.41 1.58 8.44
N THR A 144 6.38 0.93 7.26
CA THR A 144 6.47 1.58 5.95
C THR A 144 5.15 2.17 5.45
N LEU A 145 4.01 1.84 6.07
CA LEU A 145 2.74 2.43 5.69
C LEU A 145 2.72 3.92 6.05
N SER A 146 2.15 4.74 5.16
CA SER A 146 1.83 6.12 5.50
C SER A 146 0.73 6.15 6.56
N ALA A 147 0.62 7.23 7.34
CA ALA A 147 -0.46 7.37 8.34
C ALA A 147 -1.86 7.25 7.70
N PHE A 148 -1.99 7.66 6.43
CA PHE A 148 -3.18 7.48 5.61
C PHE A 148 -3.50 6.00 5.35
N ASP A 149 -2.51 5.22 4.91
CA ASP A 149 -2.68 3.79 4.65
C ASP A 149 -2.97 3.01 5.94
N GLN A 150 -2.35 3.42 7.06
CA GLN A 150 -2.63 2.86 8.38
C GLN A 150 -4.08 3.10 8.80
N GLN A 151 -4.60 4.32 8.61
CA GLN A 151 -5.99 4.66 8.92
C GLN A 151 -6.97 3.83 8.09
N ILE A 152 -6.73 3.68 6.78
CA ILE A 152 -7.54 2.83 5.91
C ILE A 152 -7.54 1.37 6.36
N ALA A 153 -6.38 0.84 6.73
CA ALA A 153 -6.25 -0.55 7.17
C ALA A 153 -6.93 -0.78 8.54
N ALA A 154 -6.86 0.19 9.44
CA ALA A 154 -7.43 0.10 10.78
C ALA A 154 -8.96 0.31 10.81
N ALA A 155 -9.47 1.18 9.93
CA ALA A 155 -10.88 1.55 9.90
C ALA A 155 -11.42 1.60 8.44
N PRO A 156 -11.54 0.43 7.78
CA PRO A 156 -12.11 0.34 6.45
C PRO A 156 -13.61 0.69 6.45
N ILE A 157 -14.10 1.19 5.32
CA ILE A 157 -15.50 1.56 5.09
C ILE A 157 -16.26 0.30 4.63
N ALA A 158 -16.57 -0.58 5.59
CA ALA A 158 -17.11 -1.90 5.33
C ALA A 158 -18.64 -1.94 5.17
N ALA A 159 -19.38 -0.96 5.70
CA ALA A 159 -20.84 -0.94 5.60
C ALA A 159 -21.29 -0.34 4.25
N ALA A 160 -22.29 -0.96 3.61
CA ALA A 160 -22.80 -0.50 2.31
C ALA A 160 -23.33 0.94 2.35
N TYR A 161 -24.00 1.30 3.44
CA TYR A 161 -24.46 2.68 3.67
C TYR A 161 -23.30 3.67 3.69
N ASP A 162 -22.26 3.40 4.47
CA ASP A 162 -21.08 4.27 4.56
C ASP A 162 -20.37 4.39 3.22
N ARG A 163 -20.32 3.32 2.42
CA ARG A 163 -19.77 3.38 1.05
C ARG A 163 -20.59 4.28 0.15
N SER A 164 -21.92 4.23 0.24
CA SER A 164 -22.81 5.15 -0.47
C SER A 164 -22.62 6.60 -0.03
N VAL A 165 -22.41 6.84 1.26
CA VAL A 165 -22.12 8.19 1.78
C VAL A 165 -20.74 8.66 1.30
N ALA A 166 -19.71 7.82 1.39
CA ALA A 166 -18.36 8.12 0.89
C ALA A 166 -18.37 8.51 -0.59
N ALA A 167 -19.07 7.72 -1.41
CA ALA A 167 -19.26 7.96 -2.82
C ALA A 167 -19.84 9.36 -3.09
N ARG A 168 -20.93 9.70 -2.40
CA ARG A 168 -21.57 11.01 -2.53
C ARG A 168 -20.68 12.15 -2.03
N MET A 169 -19.99 11.96 -0.91
CA MET A 169 -19.05 12.97 -0.38
C MET A 169 -18.01 13.36 -1.44
N LEU A 170 -17.47 12.37 -2.13
CA LEU A 170 -16.41 12.56 -3.12
C LEU A 170 -16.93 13.20 -4.40
N VAL A 171 -18.10 12.76 -4.87
CA VAL A 171 -18.77 13.38 -6.02
C VAL A 171 -19.10 14.84 -5.74
N GLU A 172 -19.72 15.14 -4.59
CA GLU A 172 -20.09 16.51 -4.20
C GLU A 172 -18.88 17.44 -4.04
N VAL A 173 -17.74 16.91 -3.58
CA VAL A 173 -16.47 17.65 -3.54
C VAL A 173 -15.95 17.91 -4.95
N SER A 174 -15.85 16.87 -5.78
CA SER A 174 -15.40 17.02 -7.17
C SER A 174 -16.33 17.86 -8.06
N SER A 175 -17.58 18.07 -7.66
CA SER A 175 -18.54 18.90 -8.37
C SER A 175 -18.81 20.24 -7.67
N ALA A 176 -17.97 20.67 -6.72
CA ALA A 176 -18.22 21.86 -5.92
C ALA A 176 -18.25 23.15 -6.75
N ASP A 177 -17.59 23.17 -7.91
CA ASP A 177 -17.62 24.24 -8.91
C ASP A 177 -18.80 24.12 -9.90
N GLY A 178 -19.64 23.09 -9.73
CA GLY A 178 -20.78 22.77 -10.58
C GLY A 178 -20.45 21.96 -11.83
N ARG A 179 -19.20 21.48 -12.02
CA ARG A 179 -18.81 20.67 -13.19
C ARG A 179 -17.82 19.57 -12.82
N ILE A 180 -18.17 18.33 -13.14
CA ILE A 180 -17.21 17.21 -13.09
C ILE A 180 -16.47 17.18 -14.44
N THR A 181 -15.15 17.33 -14.43
CA THR A 181 -14.36 17.17 -15.66
C THR A 181 -14.33 15.70 -16.10
N ARG A 182 -14.01 15.42 -17.36
CA ARG A 182 -13.87 14.02 -17.84
C ARG A 182 -12.80 13.23 -17.08
N ASP A 183 -11.75 13.92 -16.60
CA ASP A 183 -10.67 13.29 -15.85
C ASP A 183 -11.09 13.00 -14.40
N GLU A 184 -11.87 13.87 -13.75
CA GLU A 184 -12.53 13.53 -12.47
C GLU A 184 -13.53 12.41 -12.63
N GLU A 185 -14.36 12.45 -13.68
CA GLU A 185 -15.38 11.45 -13.94
C GLU A 185 -14.75 10.06 -14.12
N ALA A 186 -13.72 9.96 -14.96
CA ALA A 186 -12.97 8.71 -15.14
C ALA A 186 -12.35 8.24 -13.82
N PHE A 187 -11.80 9.16 -13.03
CA PHE A 187 -11.26 8.85 -11.70
C PHE A 187 -12.33 8.38 -10.71
N LEU A 188 -13.53 8.97 -10.71
CA LEU A 188 -14.63 8.59 -9.84
C LEU A 188 -15.22 7.24 -10.28
N LEU A 189 -15.34 6.97 -11.58
CA LEU A 189 -15.80 5.66 -12.09
C LEU A 189 -14.87 4.51 -11.71
N GLU A 190 -13.56 4.78 -11.64
CA GLU A 190 -12.54 3.84 -11.16
C GLU A 190 -12.65 3.53 -9.67
N PHE A 191 -13.29 4.43 -8.93
CA PHE A 191 -13.32 4.46 -7.49
C PHE A 191 -14.65 3.95 -6.93
N LEU A 192 -15.75 4.35 -7.55
CA LEU A 192 -17.11 4.10 -7.10
C LEU A 192 -17.56 2.68 -7.45
N ASP A 193 -18.28 2.05 -6.54
CA ASP A 193 -18.99 0.81 -6.86
C ASP A 193 -20.12 1.14 -7.86
N PRO A 194 -20.18 0.48 -9.02
CA PRO A 194 -21.30 0.61 -9.95
C PRO A 194 -22.67 0.41 -9.29
N GLU A 195 -22.77 -0.37 -8.20
CA GLU A 195 -24.02 -0.58 -7.46
C GLU A 195 -24.52 0.68 -6.73
N VAL A 196 -23.64 1.63 -6.41
CA VAL A 196 -24.00 2.88 -5.71
C VAL A 196 -24.56 3.93 -6.69
N GLY A 197 -24.21 3.81 -7.98
CA GLY A 197 -24.63 4.70 -9.07
C GLY A 197 -23.46 5.35 -9.80
N THR A 198 -23.74 6.06 -10.89
CA THR A 198 -22.72 6.80 -11.64
C THR A 198 -22.40 8.15 -10.97
N PRO A 199 -21.22 8.76 -11.23
CA PRO A 199 -20.92 10.10 -10.74
C PRO A 199 -22.02 11.13 -11.09
N GLN A 200 -22.62 11.03 -12.27
CA GLN A 200 -23.71 11.92 -12.70
C GLN A 200 -24.98 11.69 -11.89
N ASP A 201 -25.36 10.43 -11.65
CA ASP A 201 -26.54 10.11 -10.85
C ASP A 201 -26.39 10.63 -9.43
N LEU A 202 -25.17 10.52 -8.87
CA LEU A 202 -24.85 10.98 -7.53
C LEU A 202 -24.82 12.51 -7.45
N ALA A 203 -24.28 13.20 -8.46
CA ALA A 203 -24.21 14.66 -8.51
C ALA A 203 -25.60 15.33 -8.64
N GLN A 204 -26.59 14.62 -9.17
CA GLN A 204 -27.97 15.11 -9.27
C GLN A 204 -28.78 14.96 -7.97
N ARG A 205 -28.25 14.24 -6.97
CA ARG A 205 -28.93 14.09 -5.69
C ARG A 205 -28.84 15.39 -4.89
N PRO A 206 -29.78 15.62 -3.94
CA PRO A 206 -29.63 16.70 -2.97
C PRO A 206 -28.29 16.58 -2.22
N PRO A 207 -27.69 17.69 -1.77
CA PRO A 207 -26.48 17.63 -0.94
C PRO A 207 -26.66 16.75 0.29
N LEU A 208 -25.61 16.06 0.70
CA LEU A 208 -25.60 15.25 1.91
C LEU A 208 -26.00 16.08 3.13
N SER A 209 -27.03 15.60 3.83
CA SER A 209 -27.50 16.22 5.06
C SER A 209 -26.68 15.78 6.27
N ASP A 210 -26.70 16.61 7.33
CA ASP A 210 -26.09 16.27 8.63
C ASP A 210 -26.67 14.97 9.21
N ALA A 211 -27.94 14.67 8.93
CA ALA A 211 -28.59 13.44 9.40
C ALA A 211 -28.01 12.19 8.73
N GLU A 212 -27.85 12.22 7.41
CA GLU A 212 -27.24 11.11 6.64
C GLU A 212 -25.78 10.88 7.05
N LEU A 213 -25.01 11.96 7.22
CA LEU A 213 -23.63 11.87 7.70
C LEU A 213 -23.56 11.30 9.12
N ASN A 214 -24.50 11.67 9.99
CA ASN A 214 -24.53 11.17 11.36
C ASN A 214 -25.00 9.71 11.48
N GLU A 215 -25.71 9.18 10.50
CA GLU A 215 -26.15 7.77 10.45
C GLU A 215 -25.00 6.81 10.06
N THR A 216 -23.90 7.34 9.53
CA THR A 216 -22.70 6.53 9.22
C THR A 216 -22.14 5.82 10.45
N SER A 217 -21.45 4.69 10.23
CA SER A 217 -20.77 3.96 11.30
C SER A 217 -19.90 4.89 12.14
N GLY A 218 -20.00 4.77 13.46
CA GLY A 218 -19.26 5.60 14.41
C GLY A 218 -17.75 5.34 14.45
N GLY A 219 -17.05 6.12 15.26
CA GLY A 219 -15.63 5.91 15.56
C GLY A 219 -14.70 6.27 14.39
N ALA A 220 -13.63 5.49 14.22
CA ALA A 220 -12.55 5.79 13.29
C ALA A 220 -12.97 5.74 11.80
N VAL A 221 -14.09 5.08 11.46
CA VAL A 221 -14.60 5.03 10.08
C VAL A 221 -14.94 6.44 9.58
N ARG A 222 -15.47 7.31 10.46
CA ARG A 222 -15.80 8.70 10.11
C ARG A 222 -14.56 9.54 9.79
N GLU A 223 -13.46 9.29 10.50
CA GLU A 223 -12.17 9.90 10.16
C GLU A 223 -11.70 9.42 8.78
N THR A 224 -11.87 8.14 8.46
CA THR A 224 -11.55 7.60 7.14
C THR A 224 -12.40 8.28 6.05
N LEU A 225 -13.72 8.42 6.24
CA LEU A 225 -14.61 9.11 5.29
C LEU A 225 -14.13 10.54 4.98
N LEU A 226 -13.88 11.33 6.03
CA LEU A 226 -13.42 12.71 5.86
C LEU A 226 -12.01 12.78 5.25
N MET A 227 -11.10 11.90 5.67
CA MET A 227 -9.73 11.83 5.16
C MET A 227 -9.69 11.55 3.65
N LEU A 228 -10.57 10.69 3.15
CA LEU A 228 -10.66 10.40 1.72
C LEU A 228 -11.19 11.60 0.92
N ALA A 229 -12.18 12.31 1.46
CA ALA A 229 -12.70 13.53 0.84
C ALA A 229 -11.62 14.62 0.76
N TRP A 230 -10.83 14.80 1.82
CA TRP A 230 -9.66 15.68 1.79
C TRP A 230 -8.62 15.25 0.76
N ALA A 231 -8.31 13.95 0.67
CA ALA A 231 -7.32 13.47 -0.28
C ALA A 231 -7.73 13.76 -1.74
N LEU A 232 -9.03 13.65 -2.04
CA LEU A 232 -9.57 13.99 -3.35
C LEU A 232 -9.48 15.50 -3.64
N ALA A 233 -9.95 16.33 -2.72
CA ALA A 233 -9.93 17.79 -2.84
C ALA A 233 -8.50 18.38 -2.94
N LEU A 234 -7.49 17.63 -2.49
CA LEU A 234 -6.09 18.07 -2.56
C LEU A 234 -5.38 17.58 -3.82
N CYS A 235 -6.05 16.84 -4.72
CA CYS A 235 -5.43 16.25 -5.90
C CYS A 235 -5.18 17.24 -7.05
N ASP A 236 -6.00 18.29 -7.15
CA ASP A 236 -5.92 19.33 -8.19
C ASP A 236 -5.08 20.55 -7.76
N GLU A 237 -4.57 20.54 -6.52
CA GLU A 237 -3.66 21.54 -5.97
C GLU A 237 -4.23 22.96 -5.85
N ASP A 238 -5.55 23.13 -6.06
CA ASP A 238 -6.28 24.39 -5.95
C ASP A 238 -7.56 24.18 -5.15
N LEU A 239 -7.40 24.11 -3.83
CA LEU A 239 -8.51 23.89 -2.92
C LEU A 239 -9.41 25.13 -2.86
N ALA A 240 -10.58 25.04 -3.47
CA ALA A 240 -11.53 26.15 -3.49
C ALA A 240 -12.12 26.41 -2.08
N GLU A 241 -12.56 27.64 -1.84
CA GLU A 241 -13.26 28.00 -0.59
C GLU A 241 -14.53 27.16 -0.41
N SER A 242 -15.27 26.92 -1.49
CA SER A 242 -16.49 26.09 -1.50
C SER A 242 -16.21 24.62 -1.11
N GLU A 243 -15.08 24.05 -1.53
CA GLU A 243 -14.66 22.70 -1.13
C GLU A 243 -14.27 22.66 0.34
N THR A 244 -13.54 23.68 0.81
CA THR A 244 -13.15 23.81 2.21
C THR A 244 -14.37 23.91 3.11
N GLU A 245 -15.36 24.72 2.73
CA GLU A 245 -16.64 24.82 3.42
C GLU A 245 -17.39 23.49 3.45
N ARG A 246 -17.39 22.76 2.32
CA ARG A 246 -18.01 21.43 2.18
C ARG A 246 -17.37 20.41 3.12
N LEU A 247 -16.04 20.32 3.11
CA LEU A 247 -15.27 19.43 3.98
C LEU A 247 -15.47 19.78 5.47
N GLY A 248 -15.58 21.07 5.78
CA GLY A 248 -15.97 21.55 7.11
C GLY A 248 -17.37 21.13 7.52
N ALA A 249 -18.35 21.18 6.59
CA ALA A 249 -19.69 20.67 6.82
C ALA A 249 -19.69 19.16 7.06
N TYR A 250 -18.94 18.38 6.28
CA TYR A 250 -18.78 16.95 6.48
C TYR A 250 -18.21 16.61 7.86
N ALA A 251 -17.17 17.31 8.30
CA ALA A 251 -16.61 17.10 9.64
C ALA A 251 -17.68 17.29 10.74
N ARG A 252 -18.52 18.32 10.62
CA ARG A 252 -19.63 18.58 11.55
C ARG A 252 -20.73 17.51 11.47
N GLY A 253 -21.18 17.15 10.28
CA GLY A 253 -22.22 16.13 10.07
C GLY A 253 -21.78 14.74 10.56
N LEU A 254 -20.51 14.38 10.34
CA LEU A 254 -19.88 13.17 10.86
C LEU A 254 -19.63 13.22 12.39
N ARG A 255 -19.89 14.35 13.06
CA ARG A 255 -19.63 14.54 14.50
C ARG A 255 -18.17 14.34 14.92
N LEU A 256 -17.23 14.68 14.02
CA LEU A 256 -15.81 14.67 14.35
C LEU A 256 -15.48 15.91 15.19
N ASN A 257 -14.70 15.71 16.24
CA ASN A 257 -14.15 16.86 16.97
C ASN A 257 -13.05 17.56 16.13
N PRO A 258 -12.69 18.82 16.44
CA PRO A 258 -11.71 19.56 15.65
C PRO A 258 -10.37 18.84 15.48
N ARG A 259 -9.87 18.17 16.54
CA ARG A 259 -8.61 17.42 16.48
C ARG A 259 -8.68 16.25 15.50
N GLN A 260 -9.82 15.54 15.46
CA GLN A 260 -10.02 14.43 14.52
C GLN A 260 -10.14 14.93 13.08
N ALA A 261 -10.84 16.04 12.86
CA ALA A 261 -10.95 16.65 11.54
C ALA A 261 -9.60 17.14 11.02
N ASP A 262 -8.82 17.80 11.87
CA ASP A 262 -7.46 18.26 11.55
C ASP A 262 -6.52 17.06 11.28
N ALA A 263 -6.61 15.99 12.07
CA ALA A 263 -5.83 14.79 11.85
C ALA A 263 -6.18 14.09 10.52
N ALA A 264 -7.47 14.06 10.14
CA ALA A 264 -7.90 13.53 8.85
C ALA A 264 -7.33 14.35 7.68
N LYS A 265 -7.36 15.69 7.79
CA LYS A 265 -6.75 16.60 6.82
C LYS A 265 -5.24 16.39 6.73
N GLU A 266 -4.53 16.36 7.87
CA GLU A 266 -3.08 16.20 7.91
C GLU A 266 -2.64 14.87 7.28
N ARG A 267 -3.33 13.76 7.59
CA ARG A 267 -3.04 12.45 6.96
C ARG A 267 -3.22 12.49 5.45
N ALA A 268 -4.25 13.17 4.95
CA ALA A 268 -4.47 13.36 3.52
C ALA A 268 -3.36 14.19 2.88
N GLN A 269 -3.02 15.36 3.44
CA GLN A 269 -1.93 16.22 2.96
C GLN A 269 -0.59 15.46 2.89
N LEU A 270 -0.23 14.77 3.98
CA LEU A 270 0.98 13.95 4.04
C LEU A 270 0.98 12.84 2.98
N HIS A 271 -0.18 12.22 2.72
CA HIS A 271 -0.29 11.21 1.68
C HIS A 271 -0.05 11.79 0.29
N ILE A 272 -0.65 12.93 -0.05
CA ILE A 272 -0.42 13.58 -1.35
C ILE A 272 1.05 13.95 -1.51
N LEU A 273 1.67 14.53 -0.48
CA LEU A 273 3.08 14.89 -0.49
C LEU A 273 4.00 13.66 -0.63
N ASP A 274 3.66 12.54 0.02
CA ASP A 274 4.34 11.26 -0.15
C ASP A 274 4.32 10.77 -1.61
N GLN A 275 3.20 10.94 -2.31
CA GLN A 275 3.09 10.57 -3.72
C GLN A 275 3.97 11.46 -4.61
N VAL A 276 4.05 12.76 -4.30
CA VAL A 276 4.94 13.71 -4.99
C VAL A 276 6.41 13.32 -4.77
N LEU A 277 6.80 13.04 -3.53
CA LEU A 277 8.14 12.60 -3.16
C LEU A 277 8.54 11.29 -3.84
N ASP A 278 7.68 10.27 -3.80
CA ASP A 278 7.93 8.97 -4.45
C ASP A 278 8.20 9.13 -5.94
N ARG A 279 7.45 10.03 -6.56
CA ARG A 279 7.61 10.32 -7.97
C ARG A 279 8.94 11.00 -8.27
N ILE A 280 9.27 12.05 -7.52
CA ILE A 280 10.53 12.79 -7.68
C ILE A 280 11.71 11.84 -7.56
N VAL A 281 11.72 10.97 -6.54
CA VAL A 281 12.77 9.95 -6.38
C VAL A 281 12.81 9.00 -7.57
N HIS A 282 11.67 8.45 -7.98
CA HIS A 282 11.67 7.43 -9.03
C HIS A 282 12.08 7.99 -10.40
N PHE A 283 11.79 9.25 -10.71
CA PHE A 283 12.16 9.85 -12.01
C PHE A 283 13.44 10.70 -11.99
N GLY A 284 13.74 11.35 -10.87
CA GLY A 284 14.86 12.28 -10.70
C GLY A 284 16.06 11.70 -9.93
N GLY A 285 15.94 10.49 -9.37
CA GLY A 285 17.02 9.79 -8.67
C GLY A 285 17.24 10.28 -7.24
N ALA A 286 17.68 11.53 -7.06
CA ALA A 286 18.03 12.08 -5.74
C ALA A 286 17.20 13.34 -5.39
N LEU A 287 16.95 13.55 -4.10
CA LEU A 287 16.38 14.78 -3.56
C LEU A 287 17.47 15.87 -3.55
N ASP A 288 17.72 16.48 -4.70
CA ASP A 288 18.60 17.64 -4.84
C ASP A 288 17.91 18.96 -4.43
N ALA A 289 18.59 20.09 -4.56
CA ALA A 289 18.03 21.39 -4.18
C ALA A 289 16.75 21.75 -4.96
N ARG A 290 16.70 21.39 -6.25
CA ARG A 290 15.54 21.65 -7.12
C ARG A 290 14.36 20.76 -6.76
N ALA A 291 14.61 19.49 -6.48
CA ALA A 291 13.61 18.56 -5.98
C ALA A 291 13.00 19.06 -4.66
N ARG A 292 13.81 19.57 -3.74
CA ARG A 292 13.31 20.16 -2.49
C ARG A 292 12.45 21.38 -2.71
N GLU A 293 12.83 22.26 -3.64
CA GLU A 293 12.00 23.42 -4.01
C GLU A 293 10.63 22.98 -4.57
N GLN A 294 10.60 21.93 -5.39
CA GLN A 294 9.35 21.35 -5.88
C GLN A 294 8.48 20.76 -4.76
N VAL A 295 9.09 20.04 -3.81
CA VAL A 295 8.39 19.50 -2.63
C VAL A 295 7.82 20.62 -1.77
N GLN A 296 8.59 21.68 -1.54
CA GLN A 296 8.14 22.85 -0.76
C GLN A 296 7.01 23.59 -1.47
N SER A 297 7.09 23.77 -2.79
CA SER A 297 6.02 24.37 -3.59
C SER A 297 4.74 23.52 -3.57
N ALA A 298 4.86 22.19 -3.66
CA ALA A 298 3.72 21.27 -3.53
C ALA A 298 3.11 21.36 -2.12
N ALA A 299 3.94 21.32 -1.07
CA ALA A 299 3.49 21.42 0.32
C ALA A 299 2.76 22.75 0.60
N ALA A 300 3.27 23.87 0.08
CA ALA A 300 2.63 25.17 0.22
C ALA A 300 1.23 25.19 -0.43
N ARG A 301 1.07 24.60 -1.62
CA ARG A 301 -0.23 24.46 -2.30
C ARG A 301 -1.20 23.56 -1.54
N LEU A 302 -0.67 22.53 -0.86
CA LEU A 302 -1.46 21.71 0.05
C LEU A 302 -1.83 22.43 1.36
N GLY A 303 -1.37 23.67 1.58
CA GLY A 303 -1.59 24.41 2.83
C GLY A 303 -0.73 23.91 3.99
N MET A 304 0.42 23.30 3.70
CA MET A 304 1.41 22.88 4.69
C MET A 304 2.50 23.94 4.84
N SER A 305 2.98 24.12 6.08
CA SER A 305 4.16 24.93 6.36
C SER A 305 5.46 24.25 5.89
N ALA A 306 6.52 25.03 5.69
CA ALA A 306 7.83 24.50 5.30
C ALA A 306 8.37 23.48 6.31
N ALA A 307 8.18 23.73 7.62
CA ALA A 307 8.56 22.80 8.68
C ALA A 307 7.80 21.47 8.60
N GLN A 308 6.51 21.49 8.26
CA GLN A 308 5.73 20.26 8.05
C GLN A 308 6.23 19.48 6.83
N ALA A 309 6.58 20.19 5.75
CA ALA A 309 7.14 19.59 4.55
C ALA A 309 8.49 18.89 4.83
N GLU A 310 9.39 19.53 5.58
CA GLU A 310 10.67 18.95 5.98
C GLU A 310 10.50 17.69 6.83
N VAL A 311 9.60 17.72 7.82
CA VAL A 311 9.27 16.55 8.64
C VAL A 311 8.68 15.42 7.78
N ALA A 312 7.82 15.75 6.81
CA ALA A 312 7.26 14.78 5.89
C ALA A 312 8.35 14.14 5.01
N GLU A 313 9.26 14.94 4.46
CA GLU A 313 10.41 14.48 3.67
C GLU A 313 11.31 13.54 4.50
N ALA A 314 11.67 13.92 5.73
CA ALA A 314 12.49 13.08 6.61
C ALA A 314 11.81 11.74 6.93
N ARG A 315 10.50 11.76 7.21
CA ARG A 315 9.71 10.54 7.43
C ARG A 315 9.64 9.68 6.17
N PHE A 316 9.48 10.29 5.00
CA PHE A 316 9.47 9.61 3.71
C PHE A 316 10.81 8.91 3.44
N GLN A 317 11.94 9.62 3.58
CA GLN A 317 13.28 9.06 3.43
C GLN A 317 13.52 7.90 4.39
N LYS A 318 13.05 8.03 5.65
CA LYS A 318 13.14 6.95 6.65
C LYS A 318 12.34 5.72 6.24
N ARG A 319 11.09 5.90 5.79
CA ARG A 319 10.27 4.77 5.28
C ARG A 319 10.88 4.11 4.04
N ARG A 320 11.65 4.85 3.25
CA ARG A 320 12.36 4.33 2.07
C ARG A 320 13.71 3.70 2.38
N GLY A 321 14.26 3.91 3.57
CA GLY A 321 15.62 3.47 3.90
C GLY A 321 16.68 4.21 3.10
N MET A 322 16.52 5.52 2.91
CA MET A 322 17.48 6.40 2.22
C MET A 322 18.53 7.01 3.17
N PHE A 323 18.66 6.45 4.38
CA PHE A 323 19.62 6.82 5.41
C PHE A 323 20.53 5.64 5.73
#